data_AF-A0A0A1UIT2-F1
#
_entry.id   AF-A0A0A1UIT2-F1
#
_cell.length_a   1.000
_cell.length_b   1.000
_cell.length_c   1.000
_cell.angle_alpha   90.00
_cell.angle_beta   90.00
_cell.angle_gamma   90.00
#
_symmetry.space_group_name_H-M   'P 1'
#
loop_
_entity.id
_entity.type
_entity.pdbx_description
1 polymer ?
#
loop_
_entity_poly.entity_id
_entity_poly.type
_entity_poly.pdbx_seq_one_letter_code
_entity_poly.pdbx_strand_id
1 'polypeptide(L)'
;MSQGAMTATSIHGEIPRSLATWRPPGPCSKTASTVLGADQVVVLSSPFCVTFFSLAMSSTFALLVTVSLAATTAFGQTTTGAQSSASAAPVPTTTRASSSFTPLASKRFEYTALPYKADTDTGGDRGAQFGYNLCNSTTEGPTSRCQTAMVNSIDDFCLWGPPEPNSLIGNVEGEAVAYCTKPGRGTRVIPAGALTGVQFMRTKSYVQVVGHIKQTAINLAPNDDGGEMDPHGADRRGNPLGGLVFSNAFASNGGNNNTYQQVVEWHNFMGANRFCLKACDPTDPDDDKFCEHIFDRIGCEYNAPAAYRDNVFESCEGENQDFPGVYTNAAGQVTTYKQPPEAAGNIKSMPYQPKVPASSNCVTFQSAALYTGSVGGADATGASGTRTAATAVTPWLPARLRPRPTMPWVSLRPLVSLPLVRLSSRP
;
A
#
# COMPACT_ATOMS: atom_id res chain seq x y z
N MET A 1 -58.06 44.76 9.85
CA MET A 1 -58.73 43.54 10.37
C MET A 1 -57.72 42.42 10.31
N SER A 2 -57.36 41.64 11.33
CA SER A 2 -57.53 41.64 12.79
C SER A 2 -56.33 40.85 13.33
N GLN A 3 -55.98 41.10 14.59
CA GLN A 3 -54.84 40.62 15.36
C GLN A 3 -54.88 39.11 15.67
N GLY A 4 -53.74 38.58 16.17
CA GLY A 4 -53.73 37.34 16.94
C GLY A 4 -52.34 36.90 17.41
N ALA A 5 -51.92 37.38 18.58
CA ALA A 5 -50.75 36.87 19.32
C ALA A 5 -51.06 35.50 19.94
N MET A 6 -50.06 34.61 20.03
CA MET A 6 -50.11 33.43 20.90
C MET A 6 -48.88 33.38 21.81
N THR A 7 -49.17 33.48 23.10
CA THR A 7 -48.35 33.18 24.27
C THR A 7 -48.20 31.65 24.43
N ALA A 8 -46.97 31.18 24.66
CA ALA A 8 -46.69 29.82 25.10
C ALA A 8 -46.37 29.80 26.60
N THR A 9 -47.21 29.08 27.35
CA THR A 9 -47.14 28.92 28.80
C THR A 9 -46.14 27.81 29.16
N SER A 10 -45.14 28.16 29.98
CA SER A 10 -44.16 27.24 30.57
C SER A 10 -44.78 26.45 31.72
N ILE A 11 -44.52 25.14 31.75
CA ILE A 11 -44.99 24.21 32.78
C ILE A 11 -43.79 23.92 33.69
N HIS A 12 -43.80 24.47 34.91
CA HIS A 12 -42.84 24.15 35.97
C HIS A 12 -43.32 22.92 36.74
N GLY A 13 -42.58 21.81 36.61
CA GLY A 13 -42.68 20.64 37.49
C GLY A 13 -41.42 20.56 38.36
N GLU A 14 -41.60 20.73 39.67
CA GLU A 14 -40.59 20.45 40.70
C GLU A 14 -40.49 18.94 40.95
N ILE A 15 -39.27 18.40 41.03
CA ILE A 15 -38.95 17.06 41.58
C ILE A 15 -37.74 17.20 42.52
N PRO A 16 -37.69 16.47 43.65
CA PRO A 16 -36.93 16.86 44.83
C PRO A 16 -35.44 16.50 44.78
N ARG A 17 -34.65 17.29 45.53
CA ARG A 17 -33.25 17.04 45.85
C ARG A 17 -33.09 15.79 46.71
N SER A 18 -32.33 14.79 46.24
CA SER A 18 -31.69 13.79 47.10
C SER A 18 -30.19 14.08 47.18
N LEU A 19 -29.70 14.40 48.38
CA LEU A 19 -28.29 14.43 48.71
C LEU A 19 -27.72 13.00 48.68
N ALA A 20 -26.76 12.74 47.80
CA ALA A 20 -25.86 11.59 47.91
C ALA A 20 -24.43 12.13 48.06
N THR A 21 -23.88 11.91 49.25
CA THR A 21 -22.53 12.30 49.66
C THR A 21 -21.49 11.40 49.00
N TRP A 22 -20.61 12.00 48.20
CA TRP A 22 -19.42 11.34 47.68
C TRP A 22 -18.34 11.27 48.77
N ARG A 23 -17.87 10.05 49.09
CA ARG A 23 -16.65 9.80 49.89
C ARG A 23 -15.53 9.30 48.97
N PRO A 24 -14.28 9.79 49.11
CA PRO A 24 -13.14 9.28 48.35
C PRO A 24 -12.60 7.97 48.96
N PRO A 25 -11.97 7.07 48.18
CA PRO A 25 -11.35 5.87 48.70
C PRO A 25 -9.98 6.16 49.32
N GLY A 26 -9.81 5.81 50.59
CA GLY A 26 -8.52 5.70 51.26
C GLY A 26 -8.00 4.25 51.22
N PRO A 27 -6.67 4.05 51.37
CA PRO A 27 -6.02 2.77 51.12
C PRO A 27 -6.04 1.89 52.38
N CYS A 28 -6.02 0.55 52.23
CA CYS A 28 -5.56 -0.28 53.33
C CYS A 28 -4.84 -1.56 52.91
N SER A 29 -3.70 -1.69 53.57
CA SER A 29 -2.68 -2.73 53.64
C SER A 29 -3.14 -4.18 53.76
N LYS A 30 -2.23 -5.06 53.33
CA LYS A 30 -2.08 -6.46 53.72
C LYS A 30 -1.97 -6.61 55.25
N THR A 31 -2.46 -7.72 55.81
CA THR A 31 -1.68 -8.86 56.38
C THR A 31 -2.59 -9.73 57.26
N ALA A 32 -2.60 -11.06 57.07
CA ALA A 32 -2.61 -12.08 58.13
C ALA A 32 -2.51 -13.51 57.54
N SER A 33 -1.63 -14.31 58.12
CA SER A 33 -1.22 -15.67 57.72
C SER A 33 -1.89 -16.77 58.57
N THR A 34 -1.94 -18.01 58.04
CA THR A 34 -1.88 -19.31 58.76
C THR A 34 -1.63 -20.42 57.69
N VAL A 35 -0.45 -21.07 57.55
CA VAL A 35 0.10 -22.29 58.25
C VAL A 35 -0.70 -23.56 57.86
N LEU A 36 -0.21 -24.71 57.34
CA LEU A 36 1.08 -25.43 57.28
C LEU A 36 1.05 -26.56 56.21
N GLY A 37 2.23 -27.07 55.78
CA GLY A 37 2.45 -28.38 55.13
C GLY A 37 3.34 -28.33 53.87
N ALA A 38 4.66 -28.16 53.97
CA ALA A 38 5.70 -29.21 54.08
C ALA A 38 6.02 -29.95 52.75
N ASP A 39 7.01 -29.45 52.00
CA ASP A 39 8.20 -30.22 51.62
C ASP A 39 9.27 -29.27 51.03
N GLN A 40 10.49 -29.37 51.56
CA GLN A 40 11.67 -28.59 51.16
C GLN A 40 12.68 -29.48 50.45
N VAL A 41 13.29 -28.96 49.39
CA VAL A 41 14.75 -29.06 49.20
C VAL A 41 15.28 -27.67 48.83
N VAL A 42 16.24 -27.24 49.63
CA VAL A 42 16.97 -25.96 49.59
C VAL A 42 18.25 -26.15 48.77
N VAL A 43 18.55 -25.21 47.87
CA VAL A 43 19.95 -24.85 47.54
C VAL A 43 20.06 -23.33 47.59
N LEU A 44 20.93 -22.86 48.48
CA LEU A 44 21.27 -21.47 48.78
C LEU A 44 22.32 -20.93 47.80
N SER A 45 22.16 -19.67 47.38
CA SER A 45 23.25 -18.68 47.36
C SER A 45 22.71 -17.25 47.25
N SER A 46 23.22 -16.41 48.14
CA SER A 46 22.80 -15.06 48.56
C SER A 46 22.93 -13.92 47.51
N PRO A 47 22.41 -12.71 47.82
CA PRO A 47 22.18 -11.62 46.87
C PRO A 47 23.28 -10.54 46.94
N PHE A 48 23.50 -9.85 45.81
CA PHE A 48 24.16 -8.54 45.80
C PHE A 48 23.14 -7.43 45.53
N CYS A 49 23.11 -6.51 46.48
CA CYS A 49 22.43 -5.23 46.49
C CYS A 49 23.15 -4.26 45.54
N VAL A 50 22.44 -3.62 44.60
CA VAL A 50 22.94 -2.42 43.93
C VAL A 50 21.84 -1.37 43.94
N THR A 51 22.15 -0.29 44.64
CA THR A 51 21.38 0.93 44.82
C THR A 51 21.27 1.74 43.52
N PHE A 52 20.08 2.28 43.27
CA PHE A 52 19.83 3.31 42.27
C PHE A 52 20.57 4.61 42.62
N PHE A 53 21.43 5.09 41.72
CA PHE A 53 21.89 6.47 41.69
C PHE A 53 21.20 7.17 40.51
N SER A 54 20.31 8.11 40.81
CA SER A 54 19.84 9.11 39.87
C SER A 54 20.95 10.13 39.63
N LEU A 55 21.48 10.21 38.41
CA LEU A 55 22.16 11.41 37.92
C LEU A 55 21.32 12.06 36.83
N ALA A 56 20.79 13.23 37.14
CA ALA A 56 20.27 14.17 36.18
C ALA A 56 21.45 14.75 35.38
N MET A 57 21.52 14.46 34.08
CA MET A 57 22.37 15.21 33.15
C MET A 57 21.55 16.32 32.50
N SER A 58 21.69 17.53 33.02
CA SER A 58 21.36 18.76 32.30
C SER A 58 22.42 18.99 31.22
N SER A 59 22.04 18.93 29.95
CA SER A 59 22.90 19.33 28.83
C SER A 59 22.40 20.64 28.25
N THR A 60 22.98 21.75 28.72
CA THR A 60 22.93 23.07 28.09
C THR A 60 23.59 23.00 26.72
N PHE A 61 22.81 23.11 25.64
CA PHE A 61 23.33 23.43 24.31
C PHE A 61 23.22 24.93 24.08
N ALA A 62 24.38 25.57 23.93
CA ALA A 62 24.51 26.98 23.61
C ALA A 62 24.16 27.22 22.14
N LEU A 63 23.17 28.09 21.91
CA LEU A 63 22.78 28.61 20.60
C LEU A 63 23.73 29.77 20.25
N LEU A 64 24.68 29.56 19.33
CA LEU A 64 25.46 30.65 18.73
C LEU A 64 24.69 31.20 17.53
N VAL A 65 23.96 32.30 17.76
CA VAL A 65 23.41 33.15 16.70
C VAL A 65 24.45 34.20 16.36
N THR A 66 25.15 34.02 15.24
CA THR A 66 25.99 35.08 14.66
C THR A 66 25.12 36.01 13.83
N VAL A 67 24.79 37.17 14.39
CA VAL A 67 24.25 38.33 13.67
C VAL A 67 25.43 39.05 13.01
N SER A 68 25.50 39.03 11.69
CA SER A 68 26.43 39.89 10.93
C SER A 68 25.67 41.12 10.42
N LEU A 69 25.86 42.23 11.12
CA LEU A 69 25.56 43.59 10.65
C LEU A 69 26.68 44.02 9.70
N ALA A 70 26.36 44.27 8.43
CA ALA A 70 27.22 45.03 7.53
C ALA A 70 26.41 46.17 6.92
N ALA A 71 26.67 47.38 7.42
CA ALA A 71 26.23 48.63 6.83
C ALA A 71 27.21 49.03 5.73
N THR A 72 26.71 49.29 4.53
CA THR A 72 27.41 50.08 3.52
C THR A 72 26.44 51.10 2.92
N THR A 73 26.73 52.36 3.21
CA THR A 73 26.21 53.55 2.54
C THR A 73 26.90 53.72 1.18
N ALA A 74 26.14 54.01 0.12
CA ALA A 74 26.57 54.92 -0.95
C ALA A 74 25.44 55.23 -1.95
N PHE A 75 25.22 56.54 -2.11
CA PHE A 75 24.66 57.32 -3.20
C PHE A 75 24.39 56.65 -4.57
N GLY A 76 23.24 56.98 -5.16
CA GLY A 76 22.94 56.74 -6.58
C GLY A 76 21.72 57.54 -7.07
N GLN A 77 21.94 58.41 -8.04
CA GLN A 77 21.08 59.50 -8.50
C GLN A 77 19.69 59.10 -9.07
N THR A 78 18.70 59.95 -8.78
CA THR A 78 17.47 60.11 -9.56
C THR A 78 17.79 60.55 -10.99
N THR A 79 17.37 59.75 -11.98
CA THR A 79 17.22 60.20 -13.37
C THR A 79 15.75 60.07 -13.77
N THR A 80 15.14 61.22 -14.02
CA THR A 80 13.82 61.37 -14.62
C THR A 80 13.94 61.11 -16.12
N GLY A 81 13.39 59.98 -16.61
CA GLY A 81 13.26 59.66 -18.02
C GLY A 81 11.79 59.45 -18.38
N ALA A 82 11.29 60.21 -19.36
CA ALA A 82 9.91 60.20 -19.80
C ALA A 82 9.50 58.84 -20.42
N GLN A 83 8.43 58.23 -19.91
CA GLN A 83 7.76 57.11 -20.55
C GLN A 83 6.92 57.62 -21.72
N SER A 84 7.30 57.25 -22.93
CA SER A 84 6.46 57.37 -24.13
C SER A 84 5.63 56.08 -24.27
N SER A 85 4.31 56.26 -24.29
CA SER A 85 3.29 55.23 -24.43
C SER A 85 3.22 54.74 -25.88
N ALA A 86 3.69 53.52 -26.14
CA ALA A 86 3.40 52.80 -27.37
C ALA A 86 2.26 51.80 -27.12
N SER A 87 1.14 52.00 -27.81
CA SER A 87 -0.01 51.10 -27.82
C SER A 87 0.39 49.76 -28.44
N ALA A 88 0.42 48.69 -27.63
CA ALA A 88 0.58 47.33 -28.11
C ALA A 88 -0.73 46.85 -28.75
N ALA A 89 -0.64 46.40 -30.00
CA ALA A 89 -1.74 45.76 -30.72
C ALA A 89 -2.24 44.52 -29.95
N PRO A 90 -3.55 44.18 -30.02
CA PRO A 90 -4.09 43.04 -29.30
C PRO A 90 -3.48 41.74 -29.84
N VAL A 91 -2.75 41.04 -28.97
CA VAL A 91 -2.29 39.68 -29.19
C VAL A 91 -3.54 38.80 -29.38
N PRO A 92 -3.63 37.96 -30.44
CA PRO A 92 -4.76 37.06 -30.59
C PRO A 92 -4.75 36.09 -29.41
N THR A 93 -5.71 36.29 -28.49
CA THR A 93 -5.99 35.34 -27.43
C THR A 93 -6.48 34.08 -28.11
N THR A 94 -5.57 33.11 -28.30
CA THR A 94 -5.98 31.76 -28.64
C THR A 94 -6.71 31.25 -27.42
N THR A 95 -8.03 31.34 -27.41
CA THR A 95 -8.88 30.64 -26.46
C THR A 95 -8.63 29.16 -26.69
N ARG A 96 -7.65 28.59 -25.99
CA ARG A 96 -7.46 27.15 -25.90
C ARG A 96 -8.82 26.61 -25.45
N ALA A 97 -9.49 25.91 -26.34
CA ALA A 97 -10.75 25.26 -26.03
C ALA A 97 -10.53 24.48 -24.73
N SER A 98 -11.30 24.84 -23.69
CA SER A 98 -11.31 24.10 -22.44
C SER A 98 -11.80 22.70 -22.79
N SER A 99 -10.87 21.76 -22.97
CA SER A 99 -11.21 20.35 -23.01
C SER A 99 -11.91 20.07 -21.68
N SER A 100 -13.17 19.65 -21.73
CA SER A 100 -13.94 19.32 -20.54
C SER A 100 -13.14 18.36 -19.66
N PHE A 101 -12.76 18.82 -18.47
CA PHE A 101 -12.05 18.01 -17.50
C PHE A 101 -12.85 16.74 -17.21
N THR A 102 -12.20 15.58 -17.29
CA THR A 102 -12.79 14.28 -16.95
C THR A 102 -12.00 13.69 -15.79
N PRO A 103 -12.64 13.46 -14.61
CA PRO A 103 -12.00 12.80 -13.48
C PRO A 103 -11.35 11.47 -13.87
N LEU A 104 -10.25 11.09 -13.22
CA LEU A 104 -9.58 9.82 -13.48
C LEU A 104 -10.52 8.63 -13.27
N ALA A 105 -11.28 8.62 -12.17
CA ALA A 105 -12.29 7.59 -11.86
C ALA A 105 -13.40 7.47 -12.93
N SER A 106 -13.59 8.48 -13.79
CA SER A 106 -14.54 8.45 -14.91
C SER A 106 -13.94 7.96 -16.23
N LYS A 107 -12.62 7.72 -16.29
CA LYS A 107 -11.93 7.24 -17.50
C LYS A 107 -11.96 5.72 -17.56
N ARG A 108 -12.05 5.17 -18.78
CA ARG A 108 -12.03 3.73 -19.05
C ARG A 108 -10.99 3.40 -20.11
N PHE A 109 -10.18 2.38 -19.86
CA PHE A 109 -9.08 1.96 -20.71
C PHE A 109 -9.01 0.44 -20.81
N GLU A 110 -8.74 -0.05 -22.01
CA GLU A 110 -8.38 -1.46 -22.23
C GLU A 110 -6.89 -1.64 -21.97
N TYR A 111 -6.52 -2.71 -21.25
CA TYR A 111 -5.12 -2.99 -20.91
C TYR A 111 -4.20 -3.07 -22.15
N THR A 112 -4.73 -3.59 -23.26
CA THR A 112 -3.99 -3.73 -24.52
C THR A 112 -3.96 -2.45 -25.37
N ALA A 113 -4.63 -1.38 -24.94
CA ALA A 113 -4.76 -0.12 -25.67
C ALA A 113 -4.62 1.11 -24.75
N LEU A 114 -3.63 1.08 -23.85
CA LEU A 114 -3.35 2.19 -22.94
C LEU A 114 -2.77 3.40 -23.69
N PRO A 115 -3.13 4.64 -23.30
CA PRO A 115 -2.41 5.82 -23.76
C PRO A 115 -1.03 5.90 -23.10
N TYR A 116 -0.13 6.73 -23.64
CA TYR A 116 1.15 7.00 -22.98
C TYR A 116 0.95 7.65 -21.59
N LYS A 117 -0.06 8.53 -21.45
CA LYS A 117 -0.49 9.15 -20.19
C LYS A 117 -2.02 9.16 -20.12
N ALA A 118 -2.59 8.65 -19.04
CA ALA A 118 -4.02 8.64 -18.78
C ALA A 118 -4.53 10.01 -18.34
N ASP A 119 -3.69 10.77 -17.64
CA ASP A 119 -3.95 12.17 -17.32
C ASP A 119 -3.28 13.10 -18.33
N THR A 120 -4.13 13.77 -19.10
CA THR A 120 -3.74 14.71 -20.16
C THR A 120 -3.79 16.15 -19.69
N ASP A 121 -4.25 16.41 -18.46
CA ASP A 121 -4.21 17.74 -17.88
C ASP A 121 -2.75 18.10 -17.50
N THR A 122 -2.41 19.36 -17.65
CA THR A 122 -1.09 19.92 -17.35
C THR A 122 -1.18 21.11 -16.39
N GLY A 123 -2.39 21.48 -15.97
CA GLY A 123 -2.66 22.57 -15.04
C GLY A 123 -2.66 22.13 -13.57
N GLY A 124 -2.99 23.08 -12.69
CA GLY A 124 -3.00 22.87 -11.23
C GLY A 124 -1.61 22.80 -10.60
N ASP A 125 -1.57 22.81 -9.27
CA ASP A 125 -0.32 22.91 -8.50
C ASP A 125 0.56 21.65 -8.61
N ARG A 126 -0.04 20.50 -8.94
CA ARG A 126 0.65 19.21 -9.13
C ARG A 126 1.19 19.01 -10.57
N GLY A 127 0.95 19.96 -11.47
CA GLY A 127 1.47 19.93 -12.84
C GLY A 127 0.92 18.78 -13.69
N ALA A 128 1.71 18.32 -14.66
CA ALA A 128 1.35 17.18 -15.51
C ALA A 128 1.71 15.84 -14.85
N GLN A 129 1.02 14.76 -15.25
CA GLN A 129 1.37 13.40 -14.85
C GLN A 129 2.88 13.13 -14.96
N PHE A 130 3.50 12.69 -13.86
CA PHE A 130 4.95 12.46 -13.76
C PHE A 130 5.45 11.35 -14.68
N GLY A 131 4.77 10.21 -14.66
CA GLY A 131 5.14 8.98 -15.33
C GLY A 131 4.39 8.72 -16.63
N TYR A 132 4.18 7.43 -16.93
CA TYR A 132 3.49 6.95 -18.13
C TYR A 132 2.69 5.67 -17.85
N ASN A 133 1.68 5.38 -18.67
CA ASN A 133 0.84 4.20 -18.57
C ASN A 133 1.22 3.08 -19.56
N LEU A 134 2.02 3.39 -20.60
CA LEU A 134 2.56 2.38 -21.50
C LEU A 134 3.79 1.70 -20.88
N CYS A 135 3.53 0.68 -20.06
CA CYS A 135 4.57 -0.05 -19.34
C CYS A 135 4.87 -1.39 -20.01
N ASN A 136 6.13 -1.61 -20.38
CA ASN A 136 6.60 -2.80 -21.08
C ASN A 136 8.09 -3.05 -20.82
N SER A 137 8.69 -4.02 -21.51
CA SER A 137 10.11 -4.37 -21.33
C SER A 137 11.10 -3.23 -21.51
N THR A 138 10.76 -2.16 -22.25
CA THR A 138 11.65 -0.99 -22.42
C THR A 138 11.53 0.03 -21.30
N THR A 139 10.49 -0.08 -20.47
CA THR A 139 10.26 0.80 -19.31
C THR A 139 10.56 0.11 -17.99
N GLU A 140 10.79 -1.20 -18.00
CA GLU A 140 11.13 -1.99 -16.82
C GLU A 140 12.51 -1.62 -16.29
N GLY A 141 12.62 -1.53 -14.96
CA GLY A 141 13.91 -1.31 -14.29
C GLY A 141 13.81 -0.35 -13.10
N PRO A 142 14.94 -0.11 -12.41
CA PRO A 142 14.97 0.68 -11.18
C PRO A 142 14.58 2.16 -11.37
N THR A 143 14.64 2.67 -12.60
CA THR A 143 14.27 4.04 -12.96
C THR A 143 12.91 4.14 -13.64
N SER A 144 12.15 3.04 -13.70
CA SER A 144 10.80 3.03 -14.29
C SER A 144 9.94 4.12 -13.68
N ARG A 145 9.18 4.79 -14.55
CA ARG A 145 8.13 5.75 -14.18
C ARG A 145 6.74 5.23 -14.54
N CYS A 146 6.59 3.90 -14.55
CA CYS A 146 5.31 3.30 -14.82
C CYS A 146 4.26 3.72 -13.77
N GLN A 147 3.13 4.21 -14.26
CA GLN A 147 1.95 4.57 -13.49
C GLN A 147 0.76 3.66 -13.85
N THR A 148 1.05 2.38 -14.08
CA THR A 148 0.05 1.31 -14.21
C THR A 148 0.45 0.15 -13.31
N ALA A 149 -0.43 -0.22 -12.39
CA ALA A 149 -0.25 -1.26 -11.40
C ALA A 149 -1.14 -2.47 -11.69
N MET A 150 -0.70 -3.64 -11.20
CA MET A 150 -1.41 -4.91 -11.32
C MET A 150 -1.73 -5.45 -9.92
N VAL A 151 -2.81 -6.22 -9.79
CA VAL A 151 -3.14 -6.96 -8.55
C VAL A 151 -3.85 -8.27 -8.90
N ASN A 152 -3.07 -9.33 -9.09
CA ASN A 152 -3.57 -10.60 -9.62
C ASN A 152 -3.49 -11.75 -8.61
N SER A 153 -2.40 -11.80 -7.84
CA SER A 153 -2.11 -12.88 -6.90
C SER A 153 -1.02 -12.46 -5.92
N ILE A 154 -0.70 -13.32 -4.97
CA ILE A 154 0.37 -13.09 -3.97
C ILE A 154 1.77 -12.88 -4.60
N ASP A 155 2.03 -13.41 -5.80
CA ASP A 155 3.30 -13.26 -6.52
C ASP A 155 3.22 -12.25 -7.69
N ASP A 156 2.06 -11.63 -7.91
CA ASP A 156 1.82 -10.72 -9.03
C ASP A 156 0.91 -9.57 -8.62
N PHE A 157 1.48 -8.68 -7.82
CA PHE A 157 0.85 -7.42 -7.43
C PHE A 157 1.87 -6.30 -7.44
N CYS A 158 1.38 -5.06 -7.41
CA CYS A 158 2.20 -3.88 -7.31
C CYS A 158 1.81 -3.03 -6.11
N LEU A 159 2.74 -2.20 -5.64
CA LEU A 159 2.51 -1.15 -4.66
C LEU A 159 2.89 0.18 -5.30
N TRP A 160 2.20 1.25 -4.93
CA TRP A 160 2.60 2.60 -5.29
C TRP A 160 3.70 3.06 -4.34
N GLY A 161 4.77 3.64 -4.88
CA GLY A 161 5.85 4.14 -4.06
C GLY A 161 6.55 5.34 -4.68
N PRO A 162 7.38 6.07 -3.90
CA PRO A 162 8.07 7.24 -4.40
C PRO A 162 9.01 6.93 -5.58
N PRO A 163 9.12 7.85 -6.56
CA PRO A 163 10.12 7.73 -7.60
C PRO A 163 11.54 7.95 -7.07
N GLU A 164 11.70 8.78 -6.04
CA GLU A 164 13.00 9.19 -5.48
C GLU A 164 13.20 8.68 -4.04
N PRO A 165 14.42 8.24 -3.66
CA PRO A 165 14.71 7.74 -2.31
C PRO A 165 14.47 8.75 -1.19
N ASN A 166 14.21 8.24 0.02
CA ASN A 166 13.99 9.03 1.24
C ASN A 166 12.83 10.03 1.15
N SER A 167 11.81 9.70 0.35
CA SER A 167 10.62 10.55 0.20
C SER A 167 9.59 10.25 1.27
N LEU A 168 8.86 11.28 1.69
CA LEU A 168 7.62 11.11 2.47
C LEU A 168 6.47 10.88 1.49
N ILE A 169 5.72 9.79 1.62
CA ILE A 169 4.70 9.39 0.64
C ILE A 169 3.66 10.49 0.47
N GLY A 170 3.15 11.06 1.56
CA GLY A 170 2.15 12.13 1.55
C GLY A 170 2.58 13.40 0.80
N ASN A 171 3.88 13.60 0.57
CA ASN A 171 4.39 14.71 -0.23
C ASN A 171 4.49 14.38 -1.73
N VAL A 172 4.54 13.10 -2.10
CA VAL A 172 4.87 12.64 -3.46
C VAL A 172 3.83 11.69 -4.06
N GLU A 173 2.65 11.56 -3.45
CA GLU A 173 1.59 10.64 -3.91
C GLU A 173 1.23 10.87 -5.38
N GLY A 174 1.22 12.13 -5.84
CA GLY A 174 0.97 12.48 -7.24
C GLY A 174 1.99 11.99 -8.26
N GLU A 175 3.22 11.76 -7.80
CA GLU A 175 4.35 11.32 -8.61
C GLU A 175 4.67 9.84 -8.39
N ALA A 176 3.92 9.15 -7.54
CA ALA A 176 4.15 7.74 -7.21
C ALA A 176 4.17 6.87 -8.46
N VAL A 177 5.00 5.83 -8.42
CA VAL A 177 5.23 4.87 -9.51
C VAL A 177 5.02 3.45 -8.99
N ALA A 178 4.71 2.53 -9.90
CA ALA A 178 4.42 1.15 -9.55
C ALA A 178 5.72 0.37 -9.25
N TYR A 179 5.72 -0.36 -8.13
CA TYR A 179 6.69 -1.38 -7.76
C TYR A 179 5.98 -2.73 -7.72
N CYS A 180 6.30 -3.64 -8.64
CA CYS A 180 5.64 -4.95 -8.73
C CYS A 180 6.51 -6.08 -8.19
N THR A 181 5.88 -7.14 -7.72
CA THR A 181 6.55 -8.32 -7.15
C THR A 181 7.36 -9.13 -8.16
N LYS A 182 7.07 -9.00 -9.47
CA LYS A 182 7.75 -9.75 -10.52
C LYS A 182 8.06 -8.89 -11.75
N PRO A 183 9.11 -9.24 -12.52
CA PRO A 183 9.41 -8.62 -13.81
C PRO A 183 8.33 -8.96 -14.85
N GLY A 184 8.39 -8.29 -16.00
CA GLY A 184 7.42 -8.41 -17.09
C GLY A 184 6.20 -7.49 -16.95
N ARG A 185 6.22 -6.56 -15.99
CA ARG A 185 5.16 -5.53 -15.81
C ARG A 185 5.58 -4.16 -16.34
N GLY A 186 6.84 -3.99 -16.73
CA GLY A 186 7.34 -2.69 -17.21
C GLY A 186 7.54 -1.66 -16.10
N THR A 187 7.50 -2.12 -14.85
CA THR A 187 7.53 -1.32 -13.61
C THR A 187 8.91 -1.40 -12.95
N ARG A 188 9.01 -0.84 -11.74
CA ARG A 188 10.07 -1.24 -10.81
C ARG A 188 9.74 -2.62 -10.25
N VAL A 189 10.75 -3.40 -9.88
CA VAL A 189 10.57 -4.69 -9.21
C VAL A 189 10.86 -4.50 -7.72
N ILE A 190 9.95 -4.96 -6.86
CA ILE A 190 10.14 -4.94 -5.41
C ILE A 190 11.40 -5.76 -5.06
N PRO A 191 12.39 -5.17 -4.37
CA PRO A 191 13.63 -5.87 -4.05
C PRO A 191 13.41 -7.10 -3.17
N ALA A 192 14.28 -8.09 -3.32
CA ALA A 192 14.23 -9.31 -2.52
C ALA A 192 14.38 -8.98 -1.03
N GLY A 193 13.53 -9.58 -0.19
CA GLY A 193 13.54 -9.35 1.26
C GLY A 193 12.96 -8.01 1.72
N ALA A 194 12.40 -7.21 0.80
CA ALA A 194 11.62 -6.02 1.17
C ALA A 194 10.31 -6.41 1.86
N LEU A 195 9.55 -7.34 1.30
CA LEU A 195 8.32 -7.86 1.88
C LEU A 195 8.64 -8.84 3.01
N THR A 196 8.18 -8.56 4.23
CA THR A 196 8.44 -9.38 5.42
C THR A 196 7.22 -10.21 5.84
N GLY A 197 6.05 -9.94 5.28
CA GLY A 197 4.85 -10.77 5.38
C GLY A 197 3.81 -10.28 4.38
N VAL A 198 3.05 -11.19 3.77
CA VAL A 198 2.04 -10.88 2.75
C VAL A 198 0.84 -11.83 2.89
N GLN A 199 -0.36 -11.26 2.95
CA GLN A 199 -1.60 -11.99 2.75
C GLN A 199 -2.29 -11.43 1.50
N PHE A 200 -2.56 -12.31 0.53
CA PHE A 200 -3.47 -12.04 -0.56
C PHE A 200 -4.83 -12.67 -0.21
N MET A 201 -5.91 -11.90 -0.30
CA MET A 201 -7.26 -12.40 -0.04
C MET A 201 -8.17 -12.04 -1.20
N ARG A 202 -8.83 -13.06 -1.75
CA ARG A 202 -9.89 -12.90 -2.75
C ARG A 202 -11.25 -13.08 -2.09
N THR A 203 -12.12 -12.09 -2.23
CA THR A 203 -13.50 -12.15 -1.78
C THR A 203 -14.44 -12.17 -2.99
N LYS A 204 -15.76 -12.10 -2.73
CA LYS A 204 -16.75 -11.94 -3.79
C LYS A 204 -16.65 -10.57 -4.46
N SER A 205 -16.36 -9.52 -3.70
CA SER A 205 -16.49 -8.13 -4.15
C SER A 205 -15.16 -7.41 -4.35
N TYR A 206 -14.04 -7.96 -3.88
CA TYR A 206 -12.73 -7.35 -4.04
C TYR A 206 -11.59 -8.35 -3.92
N VAL A 207 -10.39 -7.90 -4.27
CA VAL A 207 -9.14 -8.52 -3.83
C VAL A 207 -8.36 -7.54 -2.98
N GLN A 208 -7.66 -8.04 -1.97
CA GLN A 208 -6.73 -7.23 -1.20
C GLN A 208 -5.40 -7.96 -1.02
N VAL A 209 -4.33 -7.20 -1.03
CA VAL A 209 -2.99 -7.65 -0.65
C VAL A 209 -2.49 -6.75 0.47
N VAL A 210 -2.14 -7.35 1.59
CA VAL A 210 -1.80 -6.65 2.82
C VAL A 210 -0.53 -7.25 3.41
N GLY A 211 0.25 -6.47 4.14
CA GLY A 211 1.48 -7.01 4.70
C GLY A 211 2.40 -6.00 5.36
N HIS A 212 3.60 -6.49 5.66
CA HIS A 212 4.70 -5.71 6.17
C HIS A 212 5.82 -5.62 5.14
N ILE A 213 6.49 -4.47 5.12
CA ILE A 213 7.52 -4.14 4.15
C ILE A 213 8.62 -3.30 4.80
N LYS A 214 9.88 -3.57 4.44
CA LYS A 214 11.00 -2.65 4.67
C LYS A 214 10.84 -1.47 3.71
N GLN A 215 10.13 -0.42 4.13
CA GLN A 215 9.68 0.63 3.22
C GLN A 215 10.81 1.40 2.52
N THR A 216 11.99 1.46 3.13
CA THR A 216 13.19 2.05 2.51
C THR A 216 13.64 1.33 1.24
N ALA A 217 13.27 0.06 1.06
CA ALA A 217 13.56 -0.71 -0.14
C ALA A 217 12.75 -0.25 -1.37
N ILE A 218 11.70 0.56 -1.17
CA ILE A 218 10.88 1.15 -2.23
C ILE A 218 10.87 2.68 -2.12
N ASN A 219 12.00 3.26 -1.71
CA ASN A 219 12.28 4.69 -1.67
C ASN A 219 11.54 5.52 -0.61
N LEU A 220 10.78 4.90 0.29
CA LEU A 220 10.17 5.63 1.41
C LEU A 220 11.21 6.01 2.46
N ALA A 221 11.05 7.19 3.06
CA ALA A 221 11.82 7.58 4.23
C ALA A 221 11.60 6.56 5.38
N PRO A 222 12.62 6.24 6.20
CA PRO A 222 12.47 5.26 7.28
C PRO A 222 11.37 5.57 8.31
N ASN A 223 11.06 6.86 8.48
CA ASN A 223 10.12 7.42 9.44
C ASN A 223 8.85 7.97 8.78
N ASP A 224 8.55 7.56 7.54
CA ASP A 224 7.28 7.91 6.91
C ASP A 224 6.13 7.13 7.59
N ASP A 225 5.12 7.89 8.02
CA ASP A 225 4.00 7.39 8.84
C ASP A 225 2.79 6.93 8.03
N GLY A 226 2.72 7.23 6.72
CA GLY A 226 1.53 6.91 5.94
C GLY A 226 1.17 7.91 4.84
N GLY A 227 0.46 7.40 3.84
CA GLY A 227 -0.36 8.13 2.89
C GLY A 227 -1.24 7.17 2.11
N GLU A 228 -2.22 7.72 1.39
CA GLU A 228 -3.14 6.97 0.54
C GLU A 228 -2.90 7.32 -0.91
N MET A 229 -2.84 6.29 -1.74
CA MET A 229 -2.94 6.41 -3.19
C MET A 229 -4.28 5.85 -3.63
N ASP A 230 -5.01 6.61 -4.46
CA ASP A 230 -6.36 6.31 -4.91
C ASP A 230 -6.68 7.04 -6.25
N PRO A 231 -7.83 6.78 -6.89
CA PRO A 231 -8.21 7.39 -8.17
C PRO A 231 -9.00 8.71 -8.04
N HIS A 232 -9.38 9.10 -6.82
CA HIS A 232 -10.25 10.22 -6.45
C HIS A 232 -9.54 11.36 -5.72
N GLY A 233 -8.19 11.36 -5.65
CA GLY A 233 -7.39 12.41 -5.02
C GLY A 233 -7.88 13.84 -5.30
N ALA A 234 -7.54 14.81 -4.44
CA ALA A 234 -8.24 16.10 -4.29
C ALA A 234 -8.59 16.91 -5.57
N ASP A 235 -7.77 16.83 -6.62
CA ASP A 235 -7.99 17.48 -7.93
C ASP A 235 -8.76 16.61 -8.94
N ARG A 236 -9.23 15.44 -8.49
CA ARG A 236 -9.93 14.37 -9.22
C ARG A 236 -9.11 13.72 -10.33
N ARG A 237 -7.78 13.87 -10.30
CA ARG A 237 -6.86 13.32 -11.30
C ARG A 237 -6.11 12.08 -10.80
N GLY A 238 -6.39 11.67 -9.57
CA GLY A 238 -5.74 10.57 -8.85
C GLY A 238 -4.46 10.97 -8.13
N ASN A 239 -3.96 10.02 -7.35
CA ASN A 239 -2.74 10.06 -6.56
C ASN A 239 -2.20 8.62 -6.60
N PRO A 240 -1.40 8.23 -7.61
CA PRO A 240 -0.73 9.10 -8.58
C PRO A 240 -1.65 9.69 -9.65
N LEU A 241 -1.21 10.85 -10.18
CA LEU A 241 -1.86 11.45 -11.34
C LEU A 241 -1.89 10.44 -12.49
N GLY A 242 -3.08 10.12 -13.00
CA GLY A 242 -3.23 9.14 -14.07
C GLY A 242 -2.86 7.70 -13.68
N GLY A 243 -2.84 7.37 -12.38
CA GLY A 243 -2.59 6.02 -11.88
C GLY A 243 -3.68 5.04 -12.32
N LEU A 244 -3.30 3.99 -13.05
CA LEU A 244 -4.24 2.94 -13.47
C LEU A 244 -3.96 1.64 -12.71
N VAL A 245 -5.01 0.92 -12.34
CA VAL A 245 -4.92 -0.42 -11.75
C VAL A 245 -5.66 -1.41 -12.62
N PHE A 246 -5.06 -2.59 -12.81
CA PHE A 246 -5.64 -3.70 -13.56
C PHE A 246 -5.56 -5.00 -12.77
N SER A 247 -6.56 -5.87 -12.96
CA SER A 247 -6.62 -7.17 -12.31
C SER A 247 -7.32 -8.21 -13.17
N ASN A 248 -6.93 -9.48 -13.00
CA ASN A 248 -7.71 -10.64 -13.47
C ASN A 248 -8.14 -11.56 -12.31
N ALA A 249 -8.03 -11.10 -11.06
CA ALA A 249 -8.19 -11.94 -9.87
C ALA A 249 -9.63 -12.10 -9.38
N PHE A 250 -10.55 -11.29 -9.89
CA PHE A 250 -11.91 -11.19 -9.37
C PHE A 250 -12.73 -12.45 -9.56
N ALA A 251 -13.67 -12.68 -8.64
CA ALA A 251 -14.65 -13.76 -8.76
C ALA A 251 -15.50 -13.58 -10.03
N SER A 252 -15.87 -12.34 -10.39
CA SER A 252 -16.60 -12.03 -11.63
C SER A 252 -15.84 -12.44 -12.90
N ASN A 253 -14.52 -12.54 -12.84
CA ASN A 253 -13.70 -12.93 -13.97
C ASN A 253 -13.80 -14.43 -14.28
N GLY A 254 -14.39 -15.25 -13.41
CA GLY A 254 -14.65 -16.67 -13.67
C GLY A 254 -13.39 -17.50 -13.98
N GLY A 255 -12.22 -17.06 -13.52
CA GLY A 255 -10.93 -17.68 -13.82
C GLY A 255 -10.34 -17.33 -15.21
N ASN A 256 -10.90 -16.36 -15.92
CA ASN A 256 -10.40 -15.92 -17.22
C ASN A 256 -9.11 -15.08 -17.10
N ASN A 257 -7.96 -15.73 -17.22
CA ASN A 257 -6.66 -15.04 -17.14
C ASN A 257 -6.15 -14.48 -18.48
N ASN A 258 -6.98 -14.45 -19.53
CA ASN A 258 -6.55 -14.01 -20.87
C ASN A 258 -6.50 -12.49 -21.05
N THR A 259 -7.18 -11.75 -20.19
CA THR A 259 -7.21 -10.28 -20.19
C THR A 259 -7.20 -9.75 -18.76
N TYR A 260 -6.99 -8.45 -18.62
CA TYR A 260 -7.09 -7.75 -17.34
C TYR A 260 -8.20 -6.72 -17.41
N GLN A 261 -8.97 -6.63 -16.34
CA GLN A 261 -10.02 -5.65 -16.15
C GLN A 261 -9.42 -4.40 -15.51
N GLN A 262 -9.79 -3.21 -15.98
CA GLN A 262 -9.45 -1.99 -15.27
C GLN A 262 -10.23 -1.94 -13.97
N VAL A 263 -9.51 -1.72 -12.87
CA VAL A 263 -10.08 -1.46 -11.55
C VAL A 263 -10.20 0.04 -11.40
N VAL A 264 -11.41 0.53 -11.19
CA VAL A 264 -11.66 1.95 -10.95
C VAL A 264 -11.51 2.21 -9.47
N GLU A 265 -12.25 1.51 -8.62
CA GLU A 265 -12.24 1.71 -7.17
C GLU A 265 -11.15 0.86 -6.52
N TRP A 266 -10.09 1.52 -6.03
CA TRP A 266 -8.95 0.91 -5.36
C TRP A 266 -8.28 1.92 -4.43
N HIS A 267 -7.65 1.43 -3.36
CA HIS A 267 -6.79 2.23 -2.51
C HIS A 267 -5.50 1.48 -2.19
N ASN A 268 -4.40 2.20 -2.08
CA ASN A 268 -3.14 1.68 -1.56
C ASN A 268 -2.61 2.58 -0.46
N PHE A 269 -2.48 2.04 0.75
CA PHE A 269 -1.79 2.70 1.84
C PHE A 269 -0.37 2.17 1.97
N MET A 270 0.56 3.09 2.21
CA MET A 270 1.98 2.81 2.42
C MET A 270 2.51 3.66 3.58
N GLY A 271 3.33 3.07 4.45
CA GLY A 271 3.97 3.78 5.57
C GLY A 271 4.06 2.91 6.82
N ALA A 272 4.80 3.35 7.84
CA ALA A 272 4.97 2.64 9.11
C ALA A 272 5.37 1.15 8.98
N ASN A 273 6.18 0.82 7.98
CA ASN A 273 6.62 -0.52 7.54
C ASN A 273 5.47 -1.48 7.22
N ARG A 274 4.32 -0.93 6.81
CA ARG A 274 3.10 -1.64 6.46
C ARG A 274 2.61 -1.20 5.09
N PHE A 275 1.87 -2.09 4.44
CA PHE A 275 1.12 -1.75 3.26
C PHE A 275 -0.21 -2.50 3.21
N CYS A 276 -1.14 -1.93 2.47
CA CYS A 276 -2.33 -2.62 1.99
C CYS A 276 -2.73 -2.02 0.66
N LEU A 277 -3.08 -2.87 -0.30
CA LEU A 277 -3.70 -2.50 -1.56
C LEU A 277 -5.01 -3.30 -1.65
N LYS A 278 -6.12 -2.60 -1.85
CA LYS A 278 -7.41 -3.20 -2.15
C LYS A 278 -7.88 -2.70 -3.50
N ALA A 279 -8.40 -3.62 -4.29
CA ALA A 279 -8.99 -3.38 -5.60
C ALA A 279 -10.37 -4.02 -5.62
N CYS A 280 -11.40 -3.24 -5.90
CA CYS A 280 -12.78 -3.70 -5.90
C CYS A 280 -13.22 -4.17 -7.28
N ASP A 281 -14.00 -5.24 -7.31
CA ASP A 281 -14.51 -5.85 -8.53
C ASP A 281 -15.44 -4.83 -9.24
N PRO A 282 -15.12 -4.35 -10.44
CA PRO A 282 -15.89 -3.31 -11.11
C PRO A 282 -17.30 -3.78 -11.54
N THR A 283 -17.62 -5.06 -11.36
CA THR A 283 -18.96 -5.61 -11.58
C THR A 283 -19.84 -5.60 -10.33
N ASP A 284 -19.26 -5.33 -9.15
CA ASP A 284 -20.00 -5.18 -7.90
C ASP A 284 -20.62 -3.78 -7.83
N PRO A 285 -21.94 -3.66 -7.54
CA PRO A 285 -22.60 -2.34 -7.46
C PRO A 285 -22.21 -1.51 -6.24
N ASP A 286 -21.49 -2.09 -5.26
CA ASP A 286 -20.99 -1.43 -4.06
C ASP A 286 -19.44 -1.38 -4.06
N ASP A 287 -18.80 -1.41 -5.25
CA ASP A 287 -17.33 -1.35 -5.39
C ASP A 287 -16.73 -0.09 -4.75
N ASP A 288 -17.38 1.05 -4.94
CA ASP A 288 -17.05 2.33 -4.30
C ASP A 288 -17.10 2.27 -2.76
N LYS A 289 -18.08 1.56 -2.20
CA LYS A 289 -18.22 1.42 -0.74
C LYS A 289 -17.22 0.43 -0.16
N PHE A 290 -16.84 -0.63 -0.87
CA PHE A 290 -15.82 -1.56 -0.38
C PHE A 290 -14.41 -0.97 -0.46
N CYS A 291 -14.17 -0.11 -1.44
CA CYS A 291 -12.94 0.62 -1.65
C CYS A 291 -13.15 2.12 -1.43
N GLU A 292 -13.74 2.50 -0.30
CA GLU A 292 -14.00 3.89 0.04
C GLU A 292 -12.69 4.67 0.30
N HIS A 293 -12.68 5.97 -0.05
CA HIS A 293 -11.49 6.84 -0.06
C HIS A 293 -11.60 8.04 0.90
N ILE A 294 -12.71 8.16 1.66
CA ILE A 294 -12.87 9.24 2.67
C ILE A 294 -12.27 8.90 4.04
N PHE A 295 -11.63 7.73 4.17
CA PHE A 295 -11.06 7.18 5.40
C PHE A 295 -9.53 7.08 5.34
N ASP A 296 -8.91 7.97 4.57
CA ASP A 296 -7.47 8.07 4.32
C ASP A 296 -6.59 8.21 5.57
N ARG A 297 -7.11 8.87 6.62
CA ARG A 297 -6.31 9.20 7.82
C ARG A 297 -6.26 8.08 8.87
N ILE A 298 -6.96 6.97 8.64
CA ILE A 298 -7.02 5.83 9.58
C ILE A 298 -6.32 4.57 9.04
N GLY A 299 -5.86 4.60 7.78
CA GLY A 299 -4.90 3.66 7.24
C GLY A 299 -5.38 2.21 7.13
N CYS A 300 -4.40 1.31 7.01
CA CYS A 300 -4.64 -0.08 6.63
C CYS A 300 -5.55 -0.89 7.55
N GLU A 301 -5.49 -0.67 8.86
CA GLU A 301 -6.27 -1.48 9.81
C GLU A 301 -7.77 -1.32 9.58
N TYR A 302 -8.19 -0.12 9.18
CA TYR A 302 -9.61 0.24 9.01
C TYR A 302 -10.08 0.13 7.57
N ASN A 303 -9.21 0.40 6.59
CA ASN A 303 -9.57 0.31 5.18
C ASN A 303 -9.39 -1.08 4.59
N ALA A 304 -8.46 -1.90 5.12
CA ALA A 304 -8.19 -3.27 4.70
C ALA A 304 -7.83 -4.15 5.91
N PRO A 305 -8.79 -4.45 6.80
CA PRO A 305 -8.57 -5.20 8.03
C PRO A 305 -8.05 -6.62 7.71
N ALA A 306 -6.98 -6.98 8.41
CA ALA A 306 -6.32 -8.27 8.31
C ALA A 306 -5.46 -8.52 9.55
N ALA A 307 -4.83 -9.69 9.63
CA ALA A 307 -3.98 -10.04 10.76
C ALA A 307 -2.57 -9.42 10.72
N TYR A 308 -2.11 -8.91 9.57
CA TYR A 308 -0.78 -8.30 9.36
C TYR A 308 0.36 -9.07 10.05
N ARG A 309 0.64 -10.29 9.60
CA ARG A 309 1.57 -11.20 10.26
C ARG A 309 2.95 -11.18 9.60
N ASP A 310 4.00 -10.96 10.40
CA ASP A 310 5.37 -11.13 9.96
C ASP A 310 5.70 -12.59 9.65
N ASN A 311 6.54 -12.79 8.64
CA ASN A 311 7.03 -14.08 8.15
C ASN A 311 5.92 -15.05 7.69
N VAL A 312 4.71 -14.54 7.45
CA VAL A 312 3.60 -15.29 6.87
C VAL A 312 3.37 -14.81 5.44
N PHE A 313 3.36 -15.75 4.51
CA PHE A 313 3.04 -15.52 3.11
C PHE A 313 1.89 -16.45 2.74
N GLU A 314 0.69 -15.93 2.54
CA GLU A 314 -0.48 -16.76 2.27
C GLU A 314 -1.46 -16.14 1.29
N SER A 315 -2.11 -17.00 0.52
CA SER A 315 -3.22 -16.64 -0.38
C SER A 315 -4.47 -17.34 0.13
N CYS A 316 -5.53 -16.60 0.40
CA CYS A 316 -6.78 -17.10 0.96
C CYS A 316 -7.97 -16.68 0.11
N GLU A 317 -9.06 -17.42 0.27
CA GLU A 317 -10.40 -16.90 0.01
C GLU A 317 -10.93 -16.23 1.28
N GLY A 318 -11.87 -15.30 1.14
CA GLY A 318 -12.41 -14.59 2.30
C GLY A 318 -13.83 -14.09 2.10
N GLU A 319 -14.49 -13.86 3.22
CA GLU A 319 -15.75 -13.12 3.26
C GLU A 319 -15.50 -11.64 2.96
N ASN A 320 -16.54 -10.93 2.51
CA ASN A 320 -16.46 -9.48 2.41
C ASN A 320 -16.29 -8.85 3.81
N GLN A 321 -15.45 -7.84 3.91
CA GLN A 321 -15.40 -6.95 5.06
C GLN A 321 -16.72 -6.17 5.23
N ASP A 322 -16.92 -5.57 6.39
CA ASP A 322 -17.87 -4.46 6.50
C ASP A 322 -17.33 -3.26 5.71
N PHE A 323 -18.21 -2.42 5.14
CA PHE A 323 -17.74 -1.20 4.45
C PHE A 323 -16.85 -0.37 5.39
N PRO A 324 -15.74 0.21 4.90
CA PRO A 324 -14.90 1.08 5.73
C PRO A 324 -15.74 2.14 6.44
N GLY A 325 -15.44 2.37 7.72
CA GLY A 325 -16.21 3.29 8.55
C GLY A 325 -17.53 2.76 9.10
N VAL A 326 -18.12 1.69 8.56
CA VAL A 326 -19.38 1.11 9.07
C VAL A 326 -19.10 0.11 10.17
N TYR A 327 -19.71 0.29 11.34
CA TYR A 327 -19.54 -0.61 12.48
C TYR A 327 -20.79 -0.70 13.36
N THR A 328 -20.88 -1.77 14.17
CA THR A 328 -21.92 -1.91 15.19
C THR A 328 -21.40 -1.38 16.52
N ASN A 329 -22.08 -0.40 17.10
CA ASN A 329 -21.68 0.22 18.37
C ASN A 329 -22.03 -0.66 19.58
N ALA A 330 -21.60 -0.24 20.78
CA ALA A 330 -21.87 -0.98 22.03
C ALA A 330 -23.36 -1.15 22.38
N ALA A 331 -24.25 -0.34 21.76
CA ALA A 331 -25.69 -0.46 21.91
C ALA A 331 -26.33 -1.36 20.84
N GLY A 332 -25.54 -2.02 19.98
CA GLY A 332 -26.01 -2.89 18.91
C GLY A 332 -26.53 -2.15 17.67
N GLN A 333 -26.27 -0.84 17.54
CA GLN A 333 -26.71 -0.05 16.40
C GLN A 333 -25.60 0.03 15.33
N VAL A 334 -25.96 -0.18 14.07
CA VAL A 334 -25.08 0.09 12.93
C VAL A 334 -24.93 1.60 12.76
N THR A 335 -23.71 2.07 12.75
CA THR A 335 -23.35 3.49 12.60
C THR A 335 -22.17 3.63 11.66
N THR A 336 -21.98 4.83 11.13
CA THR A 336 -20.84 5.18 10.26
C THR A 336 -19.94 6.15 10.99
N TYR A 337 -18.65 5.84 11.03
CA TYR A 337 -17.61 6.73 11.51
C TYR A 337 -17.53 7.96 10.60
N LYS A 338 -17.36 9.15 11.20
CA LYS A 338 -17.06 10.37 10.47
C LYS A 338 -15.63 10.76 10.78
N GLN A 339 -14.77 10.69 9.76
CA GLN A 339 -13.38 11.08 9.92
C GLN A 339 -13.27 12.59 10.17
N PRO A 340 -12.52 13.03 11.20
CA PRO A 340 -12.23 14.45 11.41
C PRO A 340 -11.44 15.04 10.24
N PRO A 341 -11.57 16.35 9.95
CA PRO A 341 -10.72 17.02 8.97
C PRO A 341 -9.26 17.07 9.45
N GLU A 342 -8.32 17.23 8.53
CA GLU A 342 -6.89 17.36 8.83
C GLU A 342 -6.56 18.47 9.83
N ALA A 343 -7.28 19.60 9.75
CA ALA A 343 -7.13 20.74 10.66
C ALA A 343 -7.39 20.39 12.13
N ALA A 344 -8.04 19.26 12.43
CA ALA A 344 -8.20 18.75 13.80
C ALA A 344 -6.93 18.10 14.37
N GLY A 345 -5.85 18.00 13.58
CA GLY A 345 -4.62 17.29 13.95
C GLY A 345 -4.79 15.78 13.95
N ASN A 346 -3.75 15.05 14.36
CA ASN A 346 -3.70 13.58 14.31
C ASN A 346 -4.87 12.93 15.04
N ILE A 347 -5.44 11.87 14.45
CA ILE A 347 -6.48 11.06 15.06
C ILE A 347 -5.82 10.21 16.17
N LYS A 348 -6.19 10.48 17.42
CA LYS A 348 -5.57 9.84 18.60
C LYS A 348 -6.33 8.63 19.13
N SER A 349 -7.59 8.48 18.74
CA SER A 349 -8.45 7.38 19.18
C SER A 349 -9.52 7.08 18.14
N MET A 350 -9.91 5.81 18.08
CA MET A 350 -10.97 5.32 17.22
C MET A 350 -12.13 4.77 18.06
N PRO A 351 -13.39 5.06 17.71
CA PRO A 351 -14.55 4.65 18.51
C PRO A 351 -14.92 3.17 18.30
N TYR A 352 -14.22 2.46 17.41
CA TYR A 352 -14.46 1.07 17.08
C TYR A 352 -13.17 0.38 16.65
N GLN A 353 -13.20 -0.95 16.64
CA GLN A 353 -12.19 -1.79 16.00
C GLN A 353 -12.84 -2.48 14.79
N PRO A 354 -12.20 -2.46 13.61
CA PRO A 354 -12.75 -3.07 12.42
C PRO A 354 -12.74 -4.60 12.57
N LYS A 355 -13.79 -5.25 12.06
CA LYS A 355 -13.88 -6.70 12.04
C LYS A 355 -12.98 -7.24 10.94
N VAL A 356 -12.00 -8.06 11.30
CA VAL A 356 -11.24 -8.83 10.30
C VAL A 356 -12.18 -9.87 9.68
N PRO A 357 -12.41 -9.86 8.35
CA PRO A 357 -13.29 -10.83 7.71
C PRO A 357 -12.74 -12.25 7.86
N ALA A 358 -13.63 -13.23 7.89
CA ALA A 358 -13.23 -14.63 7.96
C ALA A 358 -12.49 -15.03 6.67
N SER A 359 -11.42 -15.81 6.83
CA SER A 359 -10.65 -16.37 5.72
C SER A 359 -10.83 -17.88 5.65
N SER A 360 -10.68 -18.44 4.45
CA SER A 360 -10.79 -19.86 4.15
C SER A 360 -9.85 -20.24 3.00
N ASN A 361 -9.66 -21.55 2.79
CA ASN A 361 -8.83 -22.09 1.70
C ASN A 361 -7.42 -21.46 1.59
N CYS A 362 -6.84 -21.09 2.74
CA CYS A 362 -5.54 -20.45 2.80
C CYS A 362 -4.41 -21.42 2.40
N VAL A 363 -3.60 -20.99 1.45
CA VAL A 363 -2.38 -21.66 1.02
C VAL A 363 -1.19 -20.83 1.47
N THR A 364 -0.25 -21.46 2.18
CA THR A 364 0.97 -20.81 2.66
C THR A 364 2.14 -21.07 1.71
N PHE A 365 2.99 -20.07 1.57
CA PHE A 365 4.15 -20.08 0.68
C PHE A 365 5.43 -19.72 1.44
N GLN A 366 6.56 -20.04 0.82
CA GLN A 366 7.85 -19.48 1.21
C GLN A 366 8.14 -18.27 0.33
N SER A 367 8.52 -17.13 0.92
CA SER A 367 8.79 -15.90 0.16
C SER A 367 9.82 -16.08 -0.95
N ALA A 368 10.85 -16.89 -0.70
CA ALA A 368 11.89 -17.23 -1.68
C ALA A 368 11.35 -17.98 -2.91
N ALA A 369 10.21 -18.67 -2.79
CA ALA A 369 9.55 -19.34 -3.92
C ALA A 369 8.62 -18.40 -4.70
N LEU A 370 8.10 -17.34 -4.07
CA LEU A 370 7.20 -16.36 -4.71
C LEU A 370 7.98 -15.32 -5.53
N TYR A 371 9.07 -14.79 -4.97
CA TYR A 371 9.72 -13.58 -5.47
C TYR A 371 11.07 -13.87 -6.15
N THR A 372 11.11 -14.90 -7.00
CA THR A 372 12.35 -15.36 -7.66
C THR A 372 12.89 -14.38 -8.71
N GLY A 373 12.04 -13.46 -9.20
CA GLY A 373 12.40 -12.42 -10.17
C GLY A 373 12.86 -11.11 -9.53
N SER A 374 12.87 -11.02 -8.20
CA SER A 374 13.33 -9.82 -7.50
C SER A 374 14.84 -9.63 -7.63
N VAL A 375 15.26 -8.41 -7.95
CA VAL A 375 16.66 -8.04 -7.92
C VAL A 375 17.17 -8.05 -6.47
N GLY A 376 18.35 -8.64 -6.26
CA GLY A 376 18.94 -8.76 -4.92
C GLY A 376 19.18 -7.38 -4.31
N GLY A 377 18.56 -7.12 -3.15
CA GLY A 377 18.98 -6.03 -2.27
C GLY A 377 20.36 -6.36 -1.73
N ALA A 378 21.30 -5.43 -1.79
CA ALA A 378 22.63 -5.57 -1.21
C ALA A 378 22.50 -5.60 0.33
N ASP A 379 22.22 -6.77 0.88
CA ASP A 379 22.39 -7.10 2.30
C ASP A 379 22.62 -8.61 2.42
N ALA A 380 23.78 -9.05 1.94
CA ALA A 380 24.34 -10.35 2.28
C ALA A 380 25.40 -10.15 3.37
N THR A 381 24.98 -10.03 4.62
CA THR A 381 25.88 -10.32 5.74
C THR A 381 26.09 -11.83 5.77
N GLY A 382 27.26 -12.25 5.29
CA GLY A 382 27.61 -13.65 5.10
C GLY A 382 27.62 -14.44 6.41
N ALA A 383 26.70 -15.41 6.51
CA ALA A 383 26.89 -16.55 7.39
C ALA A 383 27.89 -17.51 6.70
N SER A 384 29.13 -17.50 7.16
CA SER A 384 30.14 -18.50 6.81
C SER A 384 29.70 -19.86 7.34
N GLY A 385 28.94 -20.60 6.53
CA GLY A 385 28.61 -22.00 6.76
C GLY A 385 29.76 -22.88 6.28
N THR A 386 30.54 -23.40 7.21
CA THR A 386 31.62 -24.35 6.97
C THR A 386 31.04 -25.64 6.39
N ARG A 387 31.29 -25.92 5.11
CA ARG A 387 30.90 -27.19 4.47
C ARG A 387 31.88 -28.28 4.90
N THR A 388 31.46 -29.16 5.80
CA THR A 388 32.15 -30.42 6.08
C THR A 388 31.79 -31.42 4.98
N ALA A 389 32.77 -31.80 4.16
CA ALA A 389 32.61 -32.80 3.11
C ALA A 389 32.61 -34.20 3.74
N ALA A 390 31.48 -34.90 3.68
CA ALA A 390 31.41 -36.33 3.98
C ALA A 390 31.76 -37.12 2.70
N THR A 391 32.88 -37.84 2.74
CA THR A 391 33.36 -38.70 1.66
C THR A 391 32.62 -40.04 1.72
N ALA A 392 31.82 -40.35 0.70
CA ALA A 392 31.23 -41.67 0.54
C ALA A 392 32.22 -42.61 -0.17
N VAL A 393 32.67 -43.65 0.53
CA VAL A 393 33.52 -44.72 0.02
C VAL A 393 32.63 -45.74 -0.69
N THR A 394 32.87 -45.99 -1.99
CA THR A 394 32.25 -47.06 -2.77
C THR A 394 33.20 -48.27 -2.84
N PRO A 395 32.78 -49.51 -2.52
CA PRO A 395 33.59 -50.70 -2.73
C PRO A 395 33.50 -51.19 -4.19
N TRP A 396 34.68 -51.49 -4.73
CA TRP A 396 34.93 -52.03 -6.07
C TRP A 396 34.70 -53.55 -6.08
N LEU A 397 33.99 -54.08 -7.08
CA LEU A 397 33.93 -55.51 -7.41
C LEU A 397 34.17 -55.70 -8.92
N PRO A 398 35.02 -56.65 -9.35
CA PRO A 398 35.44 -56.77 -10.74
C PRO A 398 34.50 -57.65 -11.58
N ALA A 399 34.54 -57.35 -12.89
CA ALA A 399 33.70 -57.83 -13.97
C ALA A 399 33.70 -59.35 -14.23
N ARG A 400 32.56 -59.86 -14.70
CA ARG A 400 32.50 -61.02 -15.61
C ARG A 400 31.61 -60.72 -16.81
N LEU A 401 32.17 -61.06 -17.97
CA LEU A 401 31.69 -60.92 -19.34
C LEU A 401 30.44 -61.75 -19.64
N ARG A 402 29.59 -61.25 -20.56
CA ARG A 402 28.91 -62.02 -21.64
C ARG A 402 28.15 -61.06 -22.60
N PRO A 403 27.78 -61.50 -23.82
CA PRO A 403 28.21 -60.82 -25.05
C PRO A 403 27.09 -60.12 -25.85
N ARG A 404 27.52 -59.26 -26.78
CA ARG A 404 26.72 -58.53 -27.78
C ARG A 404 25.86 -59.45 -28.66
N PRO A 405 24.65 -59.03 -29.03
CA PRO A 405 24.01 -59.41 -30.28
C PRO A 405 24.28 -58.38 -31.39
N THR A 406 24.48 -58.93 -32.58
CA THR A 406 24.75 -58.32 -33.88
C THR A 406 23.51 -57.66 -34.50
N MET A 407 23.70 -56.51 -35.16
CA MET A 407 22.73 -55.93 -36.11
C MET A 407 22.74 -56.69 -37.45
N PRO A 408 21.62 -56.71 -38.19
CA PRO A 408 21.64 -56.77 -39.64
C PRO A 408 21.17 -55.45 -40.28
N TRP A 409 21.90 -55.05 -41.31
CA TRP A 409 21.57 -54.01 -42.28
C TRP A 409 20.38 -54.41 -43.17
N VAL A 410 19.44 -53.48 -43.43
CA VAL A 410 18.58 -53.52 -44.64
C VAL A 410 18.31 -52.11 -45.19
N SER A 411 18.88 -51.86 -46.37
CA SER A 411 18.39 -51.16 -47.57
C SER A 411 17.58 -49.85 -47.47
N LEU A 412 18.17 -48.76 -47.99
CA LEU A 412 17.47 -47.56 -48.52
C LEU A 412 16.76 -47.86 -49.86
N ARG A 413 15.59 -47.22 -50.09
CA ARG A 413 15.05 -46.72 -51.39
C ARG A 413 13.74 -45.90 -51.16
N PRO A 414 13.25 -45.09 -52.13
CA PRO A 414 13.21 -43.62 -52.01
C PRO A 414 11.80 -42.98 -51.94
N LEU A 415 11.80 -41.63 -51.89
CA LEU A 415 10.70 -40.66 -51.90
C LEU A 415 9.45 -41.04 -52.73
N VAL A 416 8.28 -40.71 -52.17
CA VAL A 416 7.02 -40.48 -52.92
C VAL A 416 6.34 -39.20 -52.42
N SER A 417 5.93 -38.37 -53.39
CA SER A 417 5.30 -37.06 -53.28
C SER A 417 3.96 -37.04 -52.54
N LEU A 418 3.72 -35.94 -51.81
CA LEU A 418 2.41 -35.51 -51.31
C LEU A 418 1.61 -34.76 -52.40
N PRO A 419 0.28 -34.94 -52.52
CA PRO A 419 -0.53 -34.13 -53.40
C PRO A 419 -1.07 -32.87 -52.70
N LEU A 420 -1.03 -31.79 -53.48
CA LEU A 420 -1.58 -30.45 -53.24
C LEU A 420 -3.12 -30.51 -53.28
N VAL A 421 -3.80 -30.04 -52.23
CA VAL A 421 -5.27 -29.82 -52.26
C VAL A 421 -5.54 -28.36 -52.65
N ARG A 422 -6.21 -28.21 -53.80
CA ARG A 422 -6.73 -26.96 -54.38
C ARG A 422 -8.06 -26.61 -53.71
N LEU A 423 -8.20 -25.38 -53.21
CA LEU A 423 -9.52 -24.78 -52.97
C LEU A 423 -10.11 -24.30 -54.31
N SER A 424 -11.32 -24.74 -54.60
CA SER A 424 -12.16 -24.29 -55.71
C SER A 424 -13.20 -23.30 -55.19
N SER A 425 -13.37 -22.22 -55.94
CA SER A 425 -14.38 -21.18 -55.76
C SER A 425 -15.67 -21.48 -56.56
N ARG A 426 -16.81 -21.05 -55.99
CA ARG A 426 -18.05 -20.55 -56.65
C ARG A 426 -19.02 -21.57 -57.26
N PRO A 427 -20.30 -21.20 -57.53
CA PRO A 427 -20.92 -19.84 -57.65
C PRO A 427 -21.25 -19.11 -56.35
#